data_AF-A0A1Q3QZB0-F1
#
_entry.id   AF-A0A1Q3QZB0-F1
#
_cell.length_a   1.000
_cell.length_b   1.000
_cell.length_c   1.000
_cell.angle_alpha   90.00
_cell.angle_beta   90.00
_cell.angle_gamma   90.00
#
_symmetry.space_group_name_H-M   'P 1'
#
loop_
_entity.id
_entity.type
_entity.pdbx_description
1 polymer ?
#
loop_
_entity_poly.entity_id
_entity_poly.type
_entity_poly.pdbx_seq_one_letter_code
_entity_poly.pdbx_strand_id
1 'polypeptide(L)'
;MRRIRILVLVACMLGLPWIAHSQPPLSASASDPRALGWMQGFPPPADKTIRFTDPDYFSFPKLRWTVCHFRNLMPTADVERGPGAASGLPLALDAGIDAVRFTPLGSGQPITWAEAFDVNYSDGLLVLHHGRIVYERYAGCLDRDTLHGAMSLTKSSQACWARCWWPRARWTNTPWSAR
;
A
#
# COMPACT_ATOMS: atom_id res chain seq x y z
N MET A 1 -12.14 28.02 76.10
CA MET A 1 -13.05 28.07 74.93
C MET A 1 -12.35 28.78 73.78
N ARG A 2 -12.09 28.10 72.65
CA ARG A 2 -11.87 28.71 71.32
C ARG A 2 -11.81 27.59 70.28
N ARG A 3 -12.88 27.43 69.50
CA ARG A 3 -12.95 26.47 68.38
C ARG A 3 -12.54 27.21 67.10
N ILE A 4 -11.41 26.81 66.50
CA ILE A 4 -10.97 27.29 65.19
C ILE A 4 -11.76 26.54 64.13
N ARG A 5 -12.58 27.25 63.35
CA ARG A 5 -13.29 26.70 62.19
C ARG A 5 -12.44 26.96 60.95
N ILE A 6 -11.86 25.90 60.37
CA ILE A 6 -11.16 25.97 59.07
C ILE A 6 -12.23 25.80 57.99
N LEU A 7 -12.43 26.86 57.20
CA LEU A 7 -13.30 26.85 56.03
C LEU A 7 -12.45 26.44 54.82
N VAL A 8 -12.66 25.23 54.29
CA VAL A 8 -12.00 24.77 53.06
C VAL A 8 -12.84 25.23 51.86
N LEU A 9 -12.32 26.21 51.12
CA LEU A 9 -12.86 26.63 49.83
C LEU A 9 -12.41 25.64 48.74
N VAL A 10 -13.35 24.86 48.21
CA VAL A 10 -13.14 24.00 47.05
C VAL A 10 -13.31 24.83 45.78
N ALA A 11 -12.20 25.18 45.14
CA ALA A 11 -12.20 25.80 43.82
C ALA A 11 -12.48 24.75 42.74
N CYS A 12 -13.68 24.78 42.18
CA CYS A 12 -14.09 23.90 41.08
C CYS A 12 -13.46 24.42 39.77
N MET A 13 -12.32 23.84 39.38
CA MET A 13 -11.74 24.09 38.05
C MET A 13 -12.59 23.38 37.01
N LEU A 14 -13.41 24.15 36.27
CA LEU A 14 -14.13 23.66 35.10
C LEU A 14 -13.12 23.36 33.99
N GLY A 15 -12.75 22.09 33.84
CA GLY A 15 -11.92 21.60 32.74
C GLY A 15 -12.67 21.78 31.42
N LEU A 16 -12.16 22.64 30.54
CA LEU A 16 -12.60 22.68 29.15
C LEU A 16 -12.17 21.35 28.50
N PRO A 17 -13.08 20.58 27.87
CA PRO A 17 -12.70 19.35 27.21
C PRO A 17 -11.81 19.67 26.02
N TRP A 18 -10.61 19.09 26.03
CA TRP A 18 -9.70 19.13 24.89
C TRP A 18 -10.31 18.28 23.77
N ILE A 19 -10.99 18.91 22.82
CA ILE A 19 -11.39 18.23 21.59
C ILE A 19 -10.12 18.00 20.78
N ALA A 20 -9.60 16.78 20.81
CA ALA A 20 -8.55 16.34 19.91
C ALA A 20 -9.06 16.48 18.47
N HIS A 21 -8.60 17.50 17.77
CA HIS A 21 -8.85 17.64 16.32
C HIS A 21 -7.96 16.65 15.59
N SER A 22 -8.50 15.49 15.24
CA SER A 22 -7.88 14.65 14.21
C SER A 22 -7.93 15.40 12.89
N GLN A 23 -6.77 15.77 12.36
CA GLN A 23 -6.70 16.32 11.01
C GLN A 23 -7.15 15.24 10.01
N PRO A 24 -7.93 15.60 8.97
CA PRO A 24 -8.28 14.64 7.94
C PRO A 24 -6.99 14.09 7.30
N PRO A 25 -6.97 12.81 6.88
CA PRO A 25 -5.82 12.27 6.19
C PRO A 25 -5.54 13.07 4.91
N LEU A 26 -4.24 13.22 4.59
CA LEU A 26 -3.79 13.88 3.36
C LEU A 26 -4.45 13.24 2.14
N SER A 27 -4.80 14.01 1.11
CA SER A 27 -5.30 13.45 -0.16
C SER A 27 -4.26 12.56 -0.84
N ALA A 28 -4.66 11.81 -1.87
CA ALA A 28 -3.72 11.01 -2.66
C ALA A 28 -2.57 11.85 -3.27
N SER A 29 -2.87 13.05 -3.75
CA SER A 29 -1.85 13.97 -4.27
C SER A 29 -0.98 14.58 -3.17
N ALA A 30 -1.56 14.97 -2.03
CA ALA A 30 -0.83 15.58 -0.93
C ALA A 30 0.02 14.55 -0.14
N SER A 31 -0.31 13.26 -0.26
CA SER A 31 0.46 12.14 0.31
C SER A 31 1.45 11.52 -0.66
N ASP A 32 1.62 12.09 -1.86
CA ASP A 32 2.57 11.61 -2.84
C ASP A 32 4.00 11.58 -2.24
N PRO A 33 4.71 10.44 -2.30
CA PRO A 33 6.03 10.33 -1.68
C PRO A 33 7.07 11.31 -2.21
N ARG A 34 6.98 11.67 -3.50
CA ARG A 34 7.88 12.64 -4.11
C ARG A 34 7.54 14.04 -3.63
N ALA A 35 6.25 14.39 -3.54
CA ALA A 35 5.80 15.66 -3.02
C ALA A 35 6.16 15.85 -1.53
N LEU A 36 6.07 14.78 -0.72
CA LEU A 36 6.47 14.79 0.69
C LEU A 36 7.98 14.78 0.91
N GLY A 37 8.77 14.52 -0.13
CA GLY A 37 10.23 14.48 -0.07
C GLY A 37 10.80 13.26 0.67
N TRP A 38 10.06 12.14 0.72
CA TRP A 38 10.54 10.93 1.41
C TRP A 38 11.79 10.38 0.74
N MET A 39 12.83 10.12 1.54
CA MET A 39 14.08 9.47 1.11
C MET A 39 14.77 10.17 -0.07
N GLN A 40 14.61 11.49 -0.21
CA GLN A 40 15.27 12.30 -1.23
C GLN A 40 16.56 12.95 -0.69
N GLY A 41 17.58 13.04 -1.54
CA GLY A 41 18.90 13.58 -1.19
C GLY A 41 19.87 12.51 -0.66
N PHE A 42 21.11 12.93 -0.39
CA PHE A 42 22.14 12.04 0.16
C PHE A 42 23.05 12.78 1.16
N PRO A 43 22.95 12.47 2.48
CA PRO A 43 21.91 11.66 3.10
C PRO A 43 20.54 12.38 3.06
N PRO A 44 19.40 11.65 3.02
CA PRO A 44 18.10 12.26 3.20
C PRO A 44 18.00 13.01 4.54
N PRO A 45 17.20 14.09 4.63
CA PRO A 45 16.93 14.76 5.90
C PRO A 45 16.43 13.78 6.98
N ALA A 46 16.76 14.04 8.25
CA ALA A 46 16.44 13.13 9.35
C ALA A 46 14.92 12.93 9.52
N ASP A 47 14.12 13.97 9.31
CA ASP A 47 12.66 13.95 9.34
C ASP A 47 12.02 13.34 8.08
N LYS A 48 12.82 13.07 7.04
CA LYS A 48 12.44 12.47 5.76
C LYS A 48 13.04 11.09 5.54
N THR A 49 13.69 10.54 6.56
CA THR A 49 14.27 9.20 6.53
C THR A 49 13.24 8.20 7.06
N ILE A 50 13.02 7.12 6.31
CA ILE A 50 12.18 5.98 6.69
C ILE A 50 13.11 4.80 6.96
N ARG A 51 13.00 4.20 8.15
CA ARG A 51 13.78 3.02 8.54
C ARG A 51 12.84 1.86 8.84
N PHE A 52 13.28 0.64 8.57
CA PHE A 52 12.52 -0.57 8.93
C PHE A 52 12.28 -0.70 10.44
N THR A 53 13.17 -0.12 11.25
CA THR A 53 13.06 -0.09 12.72
C THR A 53 12.05 0.93 13.23
N ASP A 54 11.59 1.85 12.40
CA ASP A 54 10.63 2.87 12.84
C ASP A 54 9.27 2.20 13.05
N PRO A 55 8.57 2.45 14.16
CA PRO A 55 7.27 1.80 14.43
C PRO A 55 6.18 2.18 13.42
N ASP A 56 6.37 3.25 12.66
CA ASP A 56 5.40 3.83 11.73
C ASP A 56 5.83 3.73 10.26
N TYR A 57 6.90 3.00 9.93
CA TYR A 57 7.39 2.87 8.54
C TYR A 57 6.31 2.33 7.58
N PHE A 58 5.37 1.55 8.12
CA PHE A 58 4.25 0.94 7.40
C PHE A 58 2.90 1.63 7.67
N SER A 59 2.93 2.82 8.27
CA SER A 59 1.74 3.64 8.56
C SER A 59 1.60 4.79 7.57
N PHE A 60 0.37 5.27 7.36
CA PHE A 60 0.14 6.44 6.49
C PHE A 60 0.77 7.70 7.11
N PRO A 61 1.45 8.57 6.35
CA PRO A 61 1.65 8.51 4.88
C PRO A 61 2.92 7.76 4.44
N LYS A 62 3.82 7.36 5.34
CA LYS A 62 5.09 6.66 5.02
C LYS A 62 4.88 5.38 4.22
N LEU A 63 3.76 4.67 4.46
CA LEU A 63 3.40 3.45 3.73
C LEU A 63 3.44 3.67 2.21
N ARG A 64 3.05 4.85 1.72
CA ARG A 64 2.99 5.18 0.29
C ARG A 64 4.36 5.18 -0.37
N TRP A 65 5.44 5.37 0.39
CA TRP A 65 6.80 5.18 -0.11
C TRP A 65 7.25 3.73 0.10
N THR A 66 7.03 3.20 1.31
CA THR A 66 7.52 1.90 1.76
C THR A 66 7.12 0.74 0.84
N VAL A 67 5.87 0.73 0.35
CA VAL A 67 5.36 -0.37 -0.49
C VAL A 67 6.10 -0.51 -1.83
N CYS A 68 6.67 0.58 -2.37
CA CYS A 68 7.51 0.52 -3.57
C CYS A 68 8.99 0.21 -3.28
N HIS A 69 9.41 0.27 -2.00
CA HIS A 69 10.82 0.29 -1.60
C HIS A 69 11.16 -0.73 -0.52
N PHE A 70 10.38 -1.81 -0.36
CA PHE A 70 10.70 -2.86 0.62
C PHE A 70 12.12 -3.41 0.48
N ARG A 71 12.62 -3.52 -0.76
CA ARG A 71 13.99 -3.99 -1.06
C ARG A 71 15.08 -3.09 -0.48
N ASN A 72 14.77 -1.82 -0.21
CA ASN A 72 15.69 -0.87 0.41
C ASN A 72 15.66 -0.93 1.94
N LEU A 73 14.61 -1.51 2.53
CA LEU A 73 14.38 -1.51 3.97
C LEU A 73 14.74 -2.84 4.63
N MET A 74 14.63 -3.95 3.91
CA MET A 74 14.83 -5.28 4.47
C MET A 74 15.49 -6.24 3.48
N PRO A 75 16.14 -7.32 3.96
CA PRO A 75 16.69 -8.36 3.09
C PRO A 75 15.60 -8.94 2.18
N THR A 76 15.91 -9.06 0.90
CA THR A 76 15.03 -9.67 -0.09
C THR A 76 15.81 -10.68 -0.93
N ALA A 77 15.09 -11.65 -1.50
CA ALA A 77 15.62 -12.56 -2.50
C ALA A 77 14.94 -12.25 -3.83
N ASP A 78 15.72 -12.22 -4.91
CA ASP A 78 15.17 -12.06 -6.24
C ASP A 78 14.49 -13.35 -6.72
N VAL A 79 13.35 -13.19 -7.38
CA VAL A 79 12.65 -14.26 -8.08
C VAL A 79 12.85 -13.99 -9.57
N GLU A 80 13.71 -14.77 -10.21
CA GLU A 80 14.04 -14.57 -11.62
C GLU A 80 12.83 -14.86 -12.53
N ARG A 81 12.63 -13.99 -13.52
CA ARG A 81 11.60 -14.16 -14.56
C ARG A 81 11.95 -15.24 -15.61
N GLY A 82 13.15 -15.82 -15.52
CA GLY A 82 13.73 -16.74 -16.50
C GLY A 82 14.46 -16.04 -17.65
N PRO A 83 15.16 -16.81 -18.51
CA PRO A 83 16.02 -16.27 -19.56
C PRO A 83 15.26 -15.80 -20.82
N GLY A 84 13.98 -16.16 -20.96
CA GLY A 84 13.17 -15.80 -22.12
C GLY A 84 12.74 -14.32 -22.14
N ALA A 85 12.52 -13.76 -23.33
CA ALA A 85 11.93 -12.42 -23.47
C ALA A 85 10.52 -12.37 -22.85
N ALA A 86 10.14 -11.22 -22.28
CA ALA A 86 8.76 -11.00 -21.86
C ALA A 86 7.84 -11.00 -23.10
N SER A 87 6.70 -11.67 -23.00
CA SER A 87 5.64 -11.53 -24.02
C SER A 87 4.98 -10.17 -23.85
N GLY A 88 5.09 -9.30 -24.87
CA GLY A 88 4.40 -8.02 -24.88
C GLY A 88 2.89 -8.19 -24.92
N LEU A 89 2.16 -7.38 -24.15
CA LEU A 89 0.71 -7.32 -24.22
C LEU A 89 0.28 -6.20 -25.19
N PRO A 90 -0.56 -6.48 -26.20
CA PRO A 90 -1.07 -5.45 -27.10
C PRO A 90 -1.90 -4.40 -26.35
N LEU A 91 -1.77 -3.14 -26.76
CA LEU A 91 -2.56 -2.02 -26.22
C LEU A 91 -3.83 -1.81 -27.05
N ALA A 92 -4.93 -1.51 -26.37
CA ALA A 92 -6.18 -1.03 -26.95
C ALA A 92 -6.86 -0.10 -25.93
N LEU A 93 -6.16 0.98 -25.58
CA LEU A 93 -6.56 1.89 -24.50
C LEU A 93 -7.90 2.57 -24.82
N ASP A 94 -8.78 2.60 -23.82
CA ASP A 94 -10.09 3.27 -23.88
C ASP A 94 -10.14 4.38 -22.83
N ALA A 95 -10.08 5.63 -23.30
CA ALA A 95 -10.17 6.81 -22.44
C ALA A 95 -11.55 6.97 -21.77
N GLY A 96 -12.59 6.31 -22.27
CA GLY A 96 -13.93 6.32 -21.69
C GLY A 96 -14.02 5.63 -20.33
N ILE A 97 -13.04 4.80 -19.97
CA ILE A 97 -13.03 4.05 -18.71
C ILE A 97 -13.00 4.99 -17.50
N ASP A 98 -12.27 6.12 -17.57
CA ASP A 98 -12.20 7.09 -16.48
C ASP A 98 -13.57 7.69 -16.13
N ALA A 99 -14.48 7.79 -17.12
CA ALA A 99 -15.82 8.35 -16.96
C ALA A 99 -16.85 7.34 -16.43
N VAL A 100 -16.51 6.04 -16.32
CA VAL A 100 -17.42 5.00 -15.81
C VAL A 100 -17.86 5.37 -14.40
N ARG A 101 -19.18 5.45 -14.17
CA ARG A 101 -19.75 5.81 -12.86
C ARG A 101 -20.27 4.58 -12.13
N PHE A 102 -20.04 4.55 -10.83
CA PHE A 102 -20.61 3.55 -9.93
C PHE A 102 -20.81 4.13 -8.55
N THR A 103 -21.65 3.48 -7.74
CA THR A 103 -21.85 3.85 -6.34
C THR A 103 -21.00 2.95 -5.46
N PRO A 104 -20.00 3.47 -4.73
CA PRO A 104 -19.22 2.67 -3.80
C PRO A 104 -20.09 2.02 -2.73
N LEU A 105 -19.70 0.84 -2.27
CA LEU A 105 -20.40 0.17 -1.18
C LEU A 105 -20.40 1.05 0.07
N GLY A 106 -21.59 1.25 0.66
CA GLY A 106 -21.76 2.12 1.82
C GLY A 106 -21.79 3.63 1.52
N SER A 107 -21.68 4.04 0.25
CA SER A 107 -21.88 5.42 -0.19
C SER A 107 -23.29 5.63 -0.75
N GLY A 108 -23.84 6.83 -0.57
CA GLY A 108 -25.06 7.29 -1.28
C GLY A 108 -24.78 8.08 -2.55
N GLN A 109 -23.51 8.37 -2.84
CA GLN A 109 -23.10 9.24 -3.95
C GLN A 109 -22.27 8.45 -4.98
N PRO A 110 -22.62 8.54 -6.28
CA PRO A 110 -21.87 7.89 -7.35
C PRO A 110 -20.58 8.66 -7.66
N ILE A 111 -19.48 7.92 -7.78
CA ILE A 111 -18.18 8.43 -8.21
C ILE A 111 -17.82 7.87 -9.59
N THR A 112 -16.89 8.53 -10.26
CA THR A 112 -16.23 8.05 -11.48
C THR A 112 -15.10 7.08 -11.14
N TRP A 113 -14.69 6.28 -12.11
CA TRP A 113 -13.51 5.42 -12.02
C TRP A 113 -12.24 6.22 -11.75
N ALA A 114 -12.10 7.39 -12.38
CA ALA A 114 -10.99 8.29 -12.13
C ALA A 114 -10.93 8.79 -10.68
N GLU A 115 -12.07 9.18 -10.10
CA GLU A 115 -12.17 9.58 -8.68
C GLU A 115 -11.90 8.40 -7.75
N ALA A 116 -12.41 7.21 -8.10
CA ALA A 116 -12.18 5.98 -7.35
C ALA A 116 -10.69 5.65 -7.19
N PHE A 117 -9.89 5.91 -8.21
CA PHE A 117 -8.45 5.72 -8.15
C PHE A 117 -7.82 6.55 -7.02
N ASP A 118 -8.19 7.83 -6.93
CA ASP A 118 -7.60 8.79 -5.98
C ASP A 118 -8.14 8.60 -4.54
N VAL A 119 -9.44 8.38 -4.35
CA VAL A 119 -10.01 8.18 -2.99
C VAL A 119 -9.48 6.91 -2.30
N ASN A 120 -9.03 5.93 -3.09
CA ASN A 120 -8.45 4.68 -2.59
C ASN A 120 -6.93 4.72 -2.46
N TYR A 121 -6.28 5.87 -2.72
CA TYR A 121 -4.81 6.00 -2.71
C TYR A 121 -4.12 4.98 -3.63
N SER A 122 -4.75 4.69 -4.78
CA SER A 122 -4.23 3.68 -5.70
C SER A 122 -2.89 4.14 -6.27
N ASP A 123 -1.87 3.27 -6.19
CA ASP A 123 -0.57 3.53 -6.81
C ASP A 123 -0.54 3.04 -8.26
N GLY A 124 -1.28 1.98 -8.59
CA GLY A 124 -1.40 1.50 -9.96
C GLY A 124 -2.61 0.62 -10.21
N LEU A 125 -3.13 0.73 -11.43
CA LEU A 125 -4.27 -0.02 -11.90
C LEU A 125 -4.06 -0.42 -13.36
N LEU A 126 -4.30 -1.69 -13.68
CA LEU A 126 -4.19 -2.21 -15.04
C LEU A 126 -5.39 -3.12 -15.31
N VAL A 127 -6.10 -2.87 -16.41
CA VAL A 127 -7.26 -3.66 -16.83
C VAL A 127 -6.93 -4.37 -18.15
N LEU A 128 -7.01 -5.70 -18.11
CA LEU A 128 -6.92 -6.53 -19.32
C LEU A 128 -8.31 -6.93 -19.79
N HIS A 129 -8.57 -6.78 -21.10
CA HIS A 129 -9.77 -7.27 -21.75
C HIS A 129 -9.37 -8.01 -23.04
N HIS A 130 -9.76 -9.29 -23.15
CA HIS A 130 -9.40 -10.17 -24.26
C HIS A 130 -7.91 -10.14 -24.66
N GLY A 131 -7.02 -10.23 -23.66
CA GLY A 131 -5.57 -10.27 -23.86
C GLY A 131 -4.93 -8.94 -24.26
N ARG A 132 -5.68 -7.83 -24.21
CA ARG A 132 -5.19 -6.47 -24.48
C ARG A 132 -5.29 -5.61 -23.22
N ILE A 133 -4.35 -4.69 -23.05
CA ILE A 133 -4.44 -3.66 -22.02
C ILE A 133 -5.41 -2.59 -22.53
N VAL A 134 -6.52 -2.40 -21.83
CA VAL A 134 -7.54 -1.39 -22.17
C VAL A 134 -7.49 -0.17 -21.24
N TYR A 135 -6.85 -0.31 -20.08
CA TYR A 135 -6.63 0.78 -19.14
C TYR A 135 -5.35 0.52 -18.36
N GLU A 136 -4.53 1.55 -18.19
CA GLU A 136 -3.44 1.56 -17.23
C GLU A 136 -3.29 2.97 -16.65
N ARG A 137 -3.16 3.08 -15.32
CA ARG A 137 -2.90 4.34 -14.63
C ARG A 137 -1.96 4.06 -13.46
N TYR A 138 -0.96 4.92 -13.30
CA TYR A 138 0.05 4.84 -12.24
C TYR A 138 0.18 6.20 -11.53
N ALA A 139 0.48 6.19 -10.25
CA ALA A 139 0.64 7.38 -9.42
C ALA A 139 1.57 7.10 -8.22
N GLY A 140 1.95 8.17 -7.51
CA GLY A 140 2.77 8.04 -6.31
C GLY A 140 4.19 7.56 -6.62
N CYS A 141 4.60 6.50 -5.94
CA CYS A 141 5.90 5.88 -6.16
C CYS A 141 5.92 4.85 -7.29
N LEU A 142 4.76 4.44 -7.81
CA LEU A 142 4.67 3.36 -8.79
C LEU A 142 4.73 3.91 -10.22
N ASP A 143 5.44 3.19 -11.06
CA ASP A 143 5.44 3.34 -12.52
C ASP A 143 5.41 1.93 -13.16
N ARG A 144 5.65 1.85 -14.47
CA ARG A 144 5.61 0.58 -15.22
C ARG A 144 6.66 -0.43 -14.74
N ASP A 145 7.81 0.04 -14.26
CA ASP A 145 9.00 -0.77 -14.01
C ASP A 145 9.31 -0.94 -12.51
N THR A 146 8.63 -0.16 -11.67
CA THR A 146 8.79 -0.21 -10.21
C THR A 146 8.08 -1.41 -9.61
N LEU A 147 8.77 -2.13 -8.72
CA LEU A 147 8.19 -3.22 -7.95
C LEU A 147 7.34 -2.70 -6.79
N HIS A 148 6.19 -3.32 -6.57
CA HIS A 148 5.27 -2.96 -5.50
C HIS A 148 5.02 -4.14 -4.57
N GLY A 149 4.86 -3.86 -3.27
CA GLY A 149 4.42 -4.84 -2.30
C GLY A 149 3.05 -5.40 -2.67
N ALA A 150 2.99 -6.71 -2.98
CA ALA A 150 1.75 -7.40 -3.35
C ALA A 150 0.96 -7.91 -2.12
N MET A 151 1.55 -7.84 -0.92
CA MET A 151 0.94 -8.30 0.33
C MET A 151 0.38 -9.72 0.21
N SER A 152 -0.82 -9.96 0.73
CA SER A 152 -1.45 -11.28 0.71
C SER A 152 -1.79 -11.81 -0.69
N LEU A 153 -1.69 -11.01 -1.76
CA LEU A 153 -1.81 -11.53 -3.13
C LEU A 153 -0.77 -12.62 -3.42
N THR A 154 0.41 -12.54 -2.77
CA THR A 154 1.47 -13.55 -2.86
C THR A 154 0.99 -14.96 -2.50
N LYS A 155 -0.03 -15.12 -1.65
CA LYS A 155 -0.59 -16.43 -1.29
C LYS A 155 -1.21 -17.15 -2.49
N SER A 156 -1.82 -16.41 -3.42
CA SER A 156 -2.39 -16.99 -4.64
C SER A 156 -1.30 -17.61 -5.53
N SER A 157 -0.13 -16.94 -5.62
CA SER A 157 1.01 -17.47 -6.34
C SER A 157 1.51 -18.76 -5.67
N GLN A 158 1.74 -18.76 -4.36
CA GLN A 158 2.17 -19.95 -3.62
C GLN A 158 1.21 -21.13 -3.81
N ALA A 159 -0.10 -20.89 -3.76
CA ALA A 159 -1.11 -21.91 -3.99
C ALA A 159 -1.06 -22.48 -5.43
N CYS A 160 -0.87 -21.63 -6.44
CA CYS A 160 -0.72 -22.04 -7.82
C CYS A 160 0.51 -22.95 -8.00
N TRP A 161 1.66 -22.54 -7.46
CA TRP A 161 2.88 -23.34 -7.47
C TRP A 161 2.66 -24.69 -6.78
N ALA A 162 2.12 -24.71 -5.56
CA ALA A 162 1.86 -25.95 -4.84
C ALA A 162 0.99 -26.91 -5.65
N ARG A 163 -0.06 -26.41 -6.33
CA ARG A 163 -0.92 -27.23 -7.19
C ARG A 163 -0.21 -27.77 -8.43
N CYS A 164 0.71 -27.04 -9.04
CA CYS A 164 1.47 -27.53 -10.20
C CYS A 164 2.50 -28.61 -9.83
N TRP A 165 3.02 -28.57 -8.60
CA TRP A 165 4.03 -29.51 -8.11
C TRP A 165 3.43 -30.77 -7.44
N TRP A 166 2.27 -30.64 -6.80
CA TRP A 166 1.62 -31.74 -6.06
C TRP A 166 1.34 -33.01 -6.89
N PRO A 167 0.89 -32.94 -8.17
CA PRO A 167 0.69 -34.13 -8.99
C PRO A 167 2.02 -34.80 -9.40
N ARG A 168 3.14 -34.07 -9.44
CA ARG A 168 4.44 -34.62 -9.85
C ARG A 168 5.11 -35.44 -8.75
N ALA A 169 4.89 -35.11 -7.48
CA ALA A 169 5.49 -35.81 -6.34
C ALA A 169 4.87 -37.19 -6.06
N ARG A 170 3.71 -37.52 -6.66
CA ARG A 170 2.95 -38.73 -6.33
C ARG A 170 3.16 -39.90 -7.32
N TRP A 171 3.98 -39.72 -8.36
CA TRP A 171 4.23 -40.74 -9.39
C TRP A 171 5.69 -41.20 -9.51
N THR A 172 6.61 -40.69 -8.69
CA THR A 172 7.96 -41.28 -8.56
C THR A 172 8.02 -42.12 -7.30
N ASN A 173 7.37 -43.29 -7.35
CA ASN A 173 7.62 -44.39 -6.40
C ASN A 173 8.95 -45.09 -6.75
N THR A 174 10.00 -44.31 -7.03
CA THR A 174 11.35 -44.82 -7.19
C THR A 174 12.00 -44.71 -5.83
N PRO A 175 12.34 -45.83 -5.16
CA PRO A 175 13.09 -45.75 -3.91
C PRO A 175 14.38 -45.00 -4.21
N TRP A 176 14.68 -44.00 -3.39
CA TRP A 176 16.00 -43.40 -3.36
C TRP A 176 17.00 -44.51 -3.00
N SER A 177 17.65 -45.09 -4.02
CA SER A 177 18.82 -45.93 -3.78
C SER A 177 19.96 -45.00 -3.41
N ALA A 178 20.34 -45.01 -2.14
CA ALA A 178 21.56 -44.40 -1.67
C ALA A 178 22.75 -44.96 -2.45
N ARG A 179 23.52 -44.07 -3.07
CA ARG A 179 24.94 -44.25 -3.40
C ARG A 179 25.64 -42.95 -3.08
#